data_AF-A0A2V6H307-F1
#
_entry.id   AF-A0A2V6H307-F1
#
_cell.length_a   1.000
_cell.length_b   1.000
_cell.length_c   1.000
_cell.angle_alpha   90.00
_cell.angle_beta   90.00
_cell.angle_gamma   90.00
#
_symmetry.space_group_name_H-M   'P 1'
#
loop_
_entity.id
_entity.type
_entity.pdbx_description
1 polymer ?
#
loop_
_entity_poly.entity_id
_entity_poly.type
_entity_poly.pdbx_seq_one_letter_code
_entity_poly.pdbx_strand_id
1 'polypeptide(L)'
;MLATFIALGWLGHHARERSPITFIGSLLFLFVFWLSISIFIGVVSYFMAPVMYRRRCRALEAFRDVTLLIAHNLSSFVLFCLFGIVLVLAVLMIGTIVTCATCCLAALPYIGTVILLPLFVCLRAFGLLFLRQFGPDYDVWMNFTPPEFLPVLSPPPPVPPTSTLNPPDSPPASQA
;
A
#
# COMPACT_ATOMS: atom_id res chain seq x y z
N MET A 1 18.11 11.56 27.70
CA MET A 1 18.03 12.98 28.10
C MET A 1 19.35 13.50 28.67
N LEU A 2 19.97 12.90 29.70
CA LEU A 2 21.29 13.36 30.18
C LEU A 2 22.45 13.05 29.20
N ALA A 3 22.44 11.87 28.59
CA ALA A 3 23.45 11.45 27.60
C ALA A 3 23.49 12.34 26.34
N THR A 4 22.33 12.89 25.95
CA THR A 4 22.21 13.82 24.81
C THR A 4 22.84 15.18 25.11
N PHE A 5 22.77 15.67 26.36
CA PHE A 5 23.43 16.93 26.74
C PHE A 5 24.94 16.80 26.87
N ILE A 6 25.43 15.67 27.39
CA ILE A 6 26.87 15.39 27.47
C ILE A 6 27.47 15.24 26.06
N ALA A 7 26.76 14.57 25.15
CA ALA A 7 27.15 14.48 23.74
C ALA A 7 27.16 15.86 23.05
N LEU A 8 26.17 16.72 23.29
CA LEU A 8 26.13 18.09 22.75
C LEU A 8 27.25 18.98 23.30
N GLY A 9 27.54 18.90 24.61
CA GLY A 9 28.60 19.67 25.26
C GLY A 9 30.00 19.26 24.78
N TRP A 10 30.21 17.98 24.54
CA TRP A 10 31.48 17.46 24.03
C TRP A 10 31.68 17.78 22.54
N LEU A 11 30.59 17.86 21.77
CA LEU A 11 30.62 18.29 20.37
C LEU A 11 31.00 19.78 20.21
N GLY A 12 30.58 20.63 21.15
CA GLY A 12 30.91 22.05 21.16
C GLY A 12 32.40 22.34 21.40
N HIS A 13 33.08 21.53 22.21
CA HIS A 13 34.52 21.70 22.48
C HIS A 13 35.40 21.22 21.32
N HIS A 14 34.96 20.20 20.58
CA HIS A 14 35.66 19.71 19.38
C HIS A 14 35.36 20.48 18.09
N ALA A 15 34.39 21.40 18.11
CA ALA A 15 34.03 22.22 16.96
C ALA A 15 35.06 23.33 16.65
N ARG A 16 36.06 23.55 17.52
CA ARG A 16 37.06 24.62 17.32
C ARG A 16 38.25 24.24 16.43
N GLU A 17 38.47 22.95 16.18
CA GLU A 17 39.57 22.46 15.31
C GLU A 17 39.13 21.47 14.22
N ARG A 18 37.84 21.10 14.13
CA ARG A 18 37.35 20.28 13.00
C ARG A 18 37.16 21.17 11.78
N SER A 19 37.91 20.90 10.73
CA SER A 19 37.75 21.56 9.44
C SER A 19 36.26 21.56 9.03
N PRO A 20 35.69 22.70 8.61
CA PRO A 20 34.26 22.83 8.33
C PRO A 20 33.74 21.77 7.34
N ILE A 21 34.62 21.29 6.46
CA ILE A 21 34.37 20.22 5.49
C ILE A 21 34.03 18.88 6.18
N THR A 22 34.77 18.50 7.23
CA THR A 22 34.51 17.24 7.97
C THR A 22 33.21 17.32 8.77
N PHE A 23 32.87 18.50 9.27
CA PHE A 23 31.61 18.74 9.98
C PHE A 23 30.40 18.62 9.04
N ILE A 24 30.47 19.23 7.85
CA ILE A 24 29.44 19.12 6.81
C ILE A 24 29.27 17.68 6.32
N GLY A 25 30.37 16.97 6.07
CA GLY A 25 30.32 15.55 5.66
C GLY A 25 29.65 14.66 6.71
N SER A 26 29.99 14.87 8.00
CA SER A 26 29.38 14.14 9.12
C SER A 26 27.88 14.43 9.24
N LEU A 27 27.46 15.70 9.10
CA LEU A 27 26.04 16.08 9.16
C LEU A 27 25.23 15.45 8.01
N LEU A 28 25.76 15.48 6.78
CA LEU A 28 25.11 14.84 5.64
C LEU A 28 24.99 13.32 5.81
N PHE A 29 26.04 12.67 6.30
CA PHE A 29 26.02 11.24 6.57
C PHE A 29 24.98 10.89 7.64
N LEU A 30 24.95 11.63 8.75
CA LEU A 30 23.95 11.45 9.81
C LEU A 30 22.53 11.68 9.28
N PHE A 31 22.32 12.68 8.44
CA PHE A 31 21.03 12.96 7.82
C PHE A 31 20.56 11.82 6.93
N VAL A 32 21.41 11.33 6.01
CA VAL A 32 21.09 10.20 5.13
C VAL A 32 20.85 8.92 5.94
N PHE A 33 21.65 8.68 6.97
CA PHE A 33 21.49 7.54 7.87
C PHE A 33 20.14 7.58 8.61
N TRP A 34 19.79 8.73 9.20
CA TRP A 34 18.51 8.93 9.86
C TRP A 34 17.33 8.81 8.89
N LEU A 35 17.46 9.35 7.69
CA LEU A 35 16.44 9.27 6.65
C LEU A 35 16.22 7.82 6.20
N SER A 36 17.29 7.05 6.00
CA SER A 36 17.23 5.62 5.67
C SER A 36 16.53 4.81 6.78
N ILE A 37 16.89 5.05 8.04
CA ILE A 37 16.22 4.41 9.20
C ILE A 37 14.74 4.80 9.25
N SER A 38 14.42 6.08 9.06
CA SER A 38 13.04 6.56 9.10
C SER A 38 12.19 5.92 8.00
N ILE A 39 12.72 5.83 6.77
CA ILE A 39 12.07 5.12 5.66
C ILE A 39 11.89 3.65 6.01
N PHE A 40 12.92 2.98 6.52
CA PHE A 40 12.85 1.57 6.90
C PHE A 40 11.76 1.32 7.96
N ILE A 41 11.75 2.09 9.05
CA ILE A 41 10.74 1.98 10.11
C ILE A 41 9.34 2.33 9.58
N GLY A 42 9.22 3.33 8.70
CA GLY A 42 7.96 3.70 8.06
C GLY A 42 7.39 2.58 7.20
N VAL A 43 8.23 1.95 6.37
CA VAL A 43 7.85 0.80 5.53
C VAL A 43 7.44 -0.40 6.38
N VAL A 44 8.23 -0.74 7.40
CA VAL A 44 7.88 -1.83 8.32
C VAL A 44 6.54 -1.56 9.00
N SER A 45 6.33 -0.35 9.53
CA SER A 45 5.09 0.04 10.19
C SER A 45 3.89 0.01 9.25
N TYR A 46 4.08 0.39 7.98
CA TYR A 46 3.04 0.37 6.96
C TYR A 46 2.53 -1.06 6.66
N PHE A 47 3.46 -2.02 6.57
CA PHE A 47 3.14 -3.43 6.34
C PHE A 47 2.78 -4.20 7.62
N MET A 48 3.09 -3.63 8.79
CA MET A 48 2.75 -4.22 10.07
C MET A 48 1.24 -4.37 10.27
N ALA A 49 0.47 -3.33 9.93
CA ALA A 49 -0.98 -3.32 10.06
C ALA A 49 -1.69 -4.46 9.29
N PRO A 50 -1.43 -4.67 7.98
CA PRO A 50 -2.04 -5.79 7.26
C PRO A 50 -1.56 -7.16 7.75
N VAL A 51 -0.30 -7.31 8.15
CA VAL A 51 0.20 -8.58 8.73
C VAL A 51 -0.48 -8.90 10.07
N MET A 52 -0.63 -7.90 10.94
CA MET A 52 -1.35 -8.05 12.20
C MET A 52 -2.82 -8.41 11.98
N TYR A 53 -3.48 -7.80 10.99
CA TYR A 53 -4.86 -8.11 10.64
C TYR A 53 -5.03 -9.55 10.16
N ARG A 54 -4.11 -10.03 9.31
CA ARG A 54 -4.19 -11.36 8.70
C ARG A 54 -3.81 -12.48 9.65
N ARG A 55 -2.69 -12.35 10.38
CA ARG A 55 -2.16 -13.39 11.27
C ARG A 55 -2.67 -13.32 12.72
N ARG A 56 -3.35 -12.23 13.11
CA ARG A 56 -3.83 -11.99 14.48
C ARG A 56 -2.71 -12.07 15.54
N CYS A 57 -1.47 -11.74 15.17
CA CYS A 57 -0.28 -11.81 16.04
C CYS A 57 -0.03 -10.51 16.80
N ARG A 58 0.83 -10.58 17.84
CA ARG A 58 1.29 -9.40 18.59
C ARG A 58 2.20 -8.52 17.72
N ALA A 59 2.26 -7.23 18.03
CA ALA A 59 3.05 -6.26 17.27
C ALA A 59 4.53 -6.70 17.12
N LEU A 60 5.21 -7.09 18.19
CA LEU A 60 6.63 -7.49 18.09
C LEU A 60 6.88 -8.70 17.18
N GLU A 61 5.94 -9.64 17.14
CA GLU A 61 6.05 -10.83 16.30
C GLU A 61 5.84 -10.47 14.82
N ALA A 62 4.83 -9.64 14.53
CA ALA A 62 4.62 -9.10 13.18
C ALA A 62 5.80 -8.25 12.70
N PHE A 63 6.43 -7.47 13.59
CA PHE A 63 7.61 -6.68 13.26
C PHE A 63 8.78 -7.57 12.83
N ARG A 64 9.06 -8.63 13.60
CA ARG A 64 10.13 -9.57 13.29
C ARG A 64 9.88 -10.29 11.96
N ASP A 65 8.65 -10.75 11.74
CA ASP A 65 8.27 -11.44 10.51
C ASP A 65 8.41 -10.53 9.29
N VAL A 66 7.90 -9.29 9.35
CA VAL A 66 8.04 -8.30 8.27
C VAL A 66 9.50 -7.93 8.03
N THR A 67 10.28 -7.73 9.11
CA THR A 67 11.70 -7.39 9.00
C THR A 67 12.50 -8.52 8.36
N LEU A 68 12.23 -9.78 8.72
CA LEU A 68 12.84 -10.95 8.09
C LEU A 68 12.45 -11.02 6.61
N LEU A 69 11.18 -10.80 6.29
CA LEU A 69 10.69 -10.81 4.92
C LEU A 69 11.36 -9.72 4.05
N ILE A 70 11.57 -8.54 4.62
CA ILE A 70 12.32 -7.44 3.98
C ILE A 70 13.79 -7.82 3.78
N ALA A 71 14.43 -8.41 4.80
CA ALA A 71 15.82 -8.85 4.72
C ALA A 71 16.03 -9.90 3.62
N HIS A 72 15.07 -10.81 3.44
CA HIS A 72 15.14 -11.86 2.42
C HIS A 72 14.88 -11.32 1.00
N ASN A 73 14.02 -10.31 0.84
CA ASN A 73 13.58 -9.81 -0.47
C ASN A 73 13.92 -8.33 -0.69
N LEU A 74 15.13 -7.91 -0.27
CA LEU A 74 15.52 -6.51 -0.22
C LEU A 74 15.31 -5.75 -1.54
N SER A 75 15.62 -6.40 -2.67
CA SER A 75 15.51 -5.79 -4.01
C SER A 75 14.08 -5.36 -4.35
N SER A 76 13.08 -6.19 -4.01
CA SER A 76 11.67 -5.89 -4.27
C SER A 76 11.18 -4.74 -3.40
N PHE A 77 11.63 -4.68 -2.13
CA PHE A 77 11.30 -3.58 -1.23
C PHE A 77 11.98 -2.27 -1.64
N VAL A 78 13.21 -2.31 -2.17
CA VAL A 78 13.88 -1.13 -2.71
C VAL A 78 13.11 -0.56 -3.90
N LEU A 79 12.64 -1.42 -4.83
CA LEU A 79 11.82 -0.97 -5.96
C LEU A 79 10.49 -0.36 -5.50
N PHE A 80 9.84 -0.99 -4.51
CA PHE A 80 8.63 -0.47 -3.89
C PHE A 80 8.87 0.91 -3.26
N CYS A 81 9.97 1.09 -2.54
CA CYS A 81 10.34 2.37 -1.93
C CYS A 81 10.63 3.44 -2.99
N LEU A 82 11.35 3.08 -4.06
CA LEU A 82 11.65 3.99 -5.17
C LEU A 82 10.36 4.47 -5.85
N PHE A 83 9.44 3.53 -6.13
CA PHE A 83 8.14 3.86 -6.68
C PHE A 83 7.32 4.75 -5.74
N GLY A 84 7.35 4.47 -4.42
CA GLY A 84 6.72 5.31 -3.41
C GLY A 84 7.26 6.75 -3.41
N ILE A 85 8.58 6.93 -3.52
CA ILE A 85 9.20 8.27 -3.61
C ILE A 85 8.73 9.01 -4.86
N VAL A 86 8.75 8.34 -6.03
CA VAL A 86 8.25 8.92 -7.29
C VAL A 86 6.79 9.36 -7.15
N LEU A 87 5.97 8.55 -6.48
CA LEU A 87 4.56 8.85 -6.31
C LEU A 87 4.33 10.01 -5.33
N VAL A 88 5.08 10.10 -4.23
CA VAL A 88 5.06 11.28 -3.33
C VAL A 88 5.47 12.54 -4.09
N LEU A 89 6.50 12.47 -4.94
CA LEU A 89 6.90 13.59 -5.80
C LEU A 89 5.81 13.98 -6.80
N ALA A 90 5.15 13.00 -7.42
CA ALA A 90 4.03 13.25 -8.33
C ALA A 90 2.86 13.95 -7.60
N VAL A 91 2.52 13.50 -6.39
CA VAL A 91 1.51 14.14 -5.53
C VAL A 91 1.89 15.58 -5.21
N LEU A 92 3.14 15.81 -4.82
CA LEU A 92 3.62 17.14 -4.48
C LEU A 92 3.54 18.07 -5.71
N MET A 93 3.92 17.59 -6.89
CA MET A 93 3.82 18.35 -8.13
C MET A 93 2.37 18.67 -8.50
N ILE A 94 1.46 17.69 -8.47
CA ILE A 94 0.05 17.91 -8.75
C ILE A 94 -0.56 18.85 -7.70
N GLY A 95 -0.25 18.62 -6.42
CA GLY A 95 -0.72 19.43 -5.30
C GLY A 95 -0.28 20.89 -5.41
N THR A 96 0.97 21.17 -5.78
CA THR A 96 1.45 22.54 -5.98
C THR A 96 0.75 23.22 -7.17
N ILE A 97 0.58 22.53 -8.30
CA ILE A 97 -0.15 23.05 -9.46
C ILE A 97 -1.60 23.39 -9.11
N VAL A 98 -2.32 22.45 -8.46
CA VAL A 98 -3.72 22.63 -8.06
C VAL A 98 -3.86 23.76 -7.03
N THR A 99 -2.91 23.87 -6.09
CA THR A 99 -2.90 24.95 -5.08
C THR A 99 -2.70 26.32 -5.72
N CYS A 100 -1.78 26.43 -6.68
CA CYS A 100 -1.58 27.66 -7.46
C CYS A 100 -2.80 28.01 -8.33
N ALA A 101 -3.41 27.02 -8.98
CA ALA A 101 -4.57 27.22 -9.85
C ALA A 101 -5.85 27.62 -9.10
N THR A 102 -6.00 27.19 -7.84
CA THR A 102 -7.19 27.45 -7.02
C THR A 102 -7.01 28.60 -6.02
N CYS A 103 -5.97 29.44 -6.18
CA CYS A 103 -5.63 30.53 -5.26
C CYS A 103 -5.66 30.07 -3.78
N CYS A 104 -4.92 29.00 -3.47
CA CYS A 104 -4.81 28.40 -2.13
C CYS A 104 -6.07 27.71 -1.58
N LEU A 105 -7.19 27.64 -2.31
CA LEU A 105 -8.37 26.89 -1.83
C LEU A 105 -8.07 25.39 -1.69
N ALA A 106 -7.21 24.82 -2.53
CA ALA A 106 -6.76 23.44 -2.39
C ALA A 106 -5.79 23.21 -1.21
N ALA A 107 -5.26 24.26 -0.57
CA ALA A 107 -4.51 24.13 0.68
C ALA A 107 -5.44 23.84 1.87
N LEU A 108 -6.76 23.98 1.71
CA LEU A 108 -7.72 23.56 2.72
C LEU A 108 -7.66 22.02 2.86
N PRO A 109 -7.46 21.51 4.08
CA PRO A 109 -7.14 20.10 4.33
C PRO A 109 -8.22 19.12 3.85
N TYR A 110 -9.45 19.59 3.64
CA TYR A 110 -10.54 18.76 3.13
C TYR A 110 -10.52 18.63 1.60
N ILE A 111 -10.44 19.74 0.88
CA ILE A 111 -10.50 19.74 -0.60
C ILE A 111 -9.30 19.03 -1.20
N GLY A 112 -8.09 19.31 -0.71
CA GLY A 112 -6.89 18.61 -1.16
C GLY A 112 -6.99 17.10 -0.95
N THR A 113 -7.45 16.67 0.23
CA THR A 113 -7.56 15.24 0.55
C THR A 113 -8.58 14.52 -0.32
N VAL A 114 -9.75 15.12 -0.60
CA VAL A 114 -10.78 14.53 -1.45
C VAL A 114 -10.29 14.37 -2.89
N ILE A 115 -9.58 15.37 -3.43
CA ILE A 115 -9.02 15.30 -4.78
C ILE A 115 -7.94 14.20 -4.87
N LEU A 116 -7.12 14.04 -3.82
CA LEU A 116 -6.07 13.03 -3.76
C LEU A 116 -6.58 11.64 -3.33
N LEU A 117 -7.85 11.52 -2.93
CA LEU A 117 -8.43 10.29 -2.41
C LEU A 117 -8.28 9.09 -3.36
N PRO A 118 -8.52 9.21 -4.69
CA PRO A 118 -8.31 8.11 -5.62
C PRO A 118 -6.88 7.58 -5.56
N LEU A 119 -5.90 8.47 -5.41
CA LEU A 119 -4.50 8.10 -5.34
C LEU A 119 -4.16 7.42 -4.01
N PHE A 120 -4.67 7.92 -2.89
CA PHE A 120 -4.48 7.28 -1.58
C PHE A 120 -5.06 5.86 -1.55
N VAL A 121 -6.23 5.66 -2.16
CA VAL A 121 -6.85 4.34 -2.29
C VAL A 121 -5.99 3.43 -3.17
N CYS A 122 -5.53 3.91 -4.33
CA CYS A 122 -4.65 3.15 -5.22
C CYS A 122 -3.33 2.75 -4.53
N LEU A 123 -2.72 3.66 -3.78
CA LEU A 123 -1.51 3.39 -3.00
C LEU A 123 -1.72 2.30 -1.95
N ARG A 124 -2.83 2.36 -1.22
CA ARG A 124 -3.19 1.35 -0.23
C ARG A 124 -3.43 -0.01 -0.88
N ALA A 125 -4.18 -0.04 -1.99
CA ALA A 125 -4.41 -1.27 -2.75
C ALA A 125 -3.10 -1.86 -3.30
N PHE A 126 -2.22 -1.02 -3.87
CA PHE A 126 -0.93 -1.43 -4.39
C PHE A 126 -0.04 -2.08 -3.33
N GLY A 127 0.04 -1.49 -2.13
CA GLY A 127 0.80 -2.06 -1.02
C GLY A 127 0.30 -3.45 -0.59
N LEU A 128 -1.02 -3.65 -0.60
CA LEU A 128 -1.61 -4.93 -0.27
C LEU A 128 -1.42 -5.97 -1.41
N LEU A 129 -1.48 -5.55 -2.68
CA LEU A 129 -1.16 -6.41 -3.83
C LEU A 129 0.31 -6.84 -3.84
N PHE A 130 1.22 -5.95 -3.45
CA PHE A 130 2.63 -6.26 -3.27
C PHE A 130 2.84 -7.32 -2.19
N LEU A 131 2.17 -7.19 -1.04
CA LEU A 131 2.18 -8.19 0.03
C LEU A 131 1.74 -9.59 -0.43
N ARG A 132 0.72 -9.65 -1.30
CA ARG A 132 0.21 -10.91 -1.86
C ARG A 132 1.27 -11.69 -2.65
N GLN A 133 2.28 -11.03 -3.21
CA GLN A 133 3.35 -11.69 -3.98
C GLN A 133 4.24 -12.59 -3.10
N PHE A 134 4.32 -12.33 -1.79
CA PHE A 134 5.17 -13.09 -0.87
C PHE A 134 4.50 -14.36 -0.33
N GLY A 135 3.23 -14.58 -0.61
CA GLY A 135 2.55 -15.83 -0.29
C GLY A 135 1.06 -15.68 0.05
N PRO A 136 0.32 -16.81 0.08
CA PRO A 136 -1.10 -16.84 0.41
C PRO A 136 -1.40 -16.41 1.85
N ASP A 137 -0.43 -16.57 2.76
CA ASP A 137 -0.55 -16.13 4.15
C ASP A 137 -0.65 -14.61 4.31
N TYR A 138 -0.22 -13.84 3.29
CA TYR A 138 -0.26 -12.38 3.27
C TYR A 138 -1.40 -11.83 2.42
N ASP A 139 -2.23 -12.70 1.82
CA ASP A 139 -3.35 -12.32 0.98
C ASP A 139 -4.57 -11.91 1.82
N VAL A 140 -4.80 -10.60 1.94
CA VAL A 140 -5.93 -10.06 2.72
C VAL A 140 -7.28 -10.41 2.10
N TRP A 141 -7.34 -10.69 0.78
CA TRP A 141 -8.58 -10.94 0.05
C TRP A 141 -8.95 -12.42 -0.06
N MET A 142 -8.11 -13.33 0.42
CA MET A 142 -8.38 -14.78 0.30
C MET A 142 -9.72 -15.21 0.90
N ASN A 143 -10.21 -14.50 1.92
CA ASN A 143 -11.51 -14.77 2.57
C ASN A 143 -12.60 -13.79 2.16
N PHE A 144 -12.32 -12.89 1.21
CA PHE A 144 -13.24 -11.85 0.79
C PHE A 144 -13.73 -12.15 -0.63
N THR A 145 -14.82 -12.90 -0.72
CA THR A 145 -15.64 -12.98 -1.93
C THR A 145 -16.84 -12.05 -1.74
N PRO A 146 -16.89 -10.89 -2.41
CA PRO A 146 -18.04 -10.01 -2.30
C PRO A 146 -19.30 -10.76 -2.79
N PRO A 147 -20.41 -10.72 -2.04
CA PRO A 147 -21.64 -11.44 -2.40
C PRO A 147 -22.14 -11.11 -3.81
N GLU A 148 -21.88 -9.88 -4.27
CA GLU A 148 -22.20 -9.36 -5.61
C GLU A 148 -21.55 -10.15 -6.76
N PHE A 149 -20.41 -10.82 -6.53
CA PHE A 149 -19.72 -11.62 -7.54
C PHE A 149 -20.05 -13.11 -7.49
N LEU A 150 -20.75 -13.58 -6.44
CA LEU A 150 -21.20 -14.97 -6.33
C LEU A 150 -22.17 -15.39 -7.46
N PRO A 151 -23.10 -14.54 -7.94
CA PRO A 151 -23.97 -14.88 -9.07
C PRO A 151 -23.21 -15.01 -10.39
N VAL A 152 -22.13 -14.23 -10.57
CA VAL A 152 -21.30 -14.23 -11.80
C VAL A 152 -20.33 -15.42 -11.80
N LEU A 153 -19.86 -15.86 -10.64
CA LEU A 153 -18.96 -17.01 -10.47
C LEU A 153 -19.71 -18.35 -10.37
N SER A 154 -21.04 -18.31 -10.19
CA SER A 154 -21.88 -19.51 -10.21
C SER A 154 -22.05 -20.00 -11.66
N PRO A 155 -21.89 -21.29 -11.96
CA PRO A 155 -22.22 -21.82 -13.28
C PRO A 155 -23.69 -21.47 -13.60
N PRO A 156 -24.03 -21.13 -14.85
CA PRO A 156 -25.39 -20.81 -15.22
C PRO A 156 -26.30 -21.98 -14.80
N PRO A 157 -27.50 -21.71 -14.24
CA PRO A 157 -28.42 -22.77 -13.85
C PRO A 157 -28.66 -23.69 -15.05
N PRO A 158 -28.77 -25.02 -14.85
CA PRO A 158 -29.12 -25.95 -15.92
C PRO A 158 -30.39 -25.43 -16.58
N VAL A 159 -30.31 -25.10 -17.88
CA VAL A 159 -31.47 -24.70 -18.67
C VAL A 159 -32.52 -25.79 -18.48
N PRO A 160 -33.71 -25.49 -17.92
CA PRO A 160 -34.75 -26.50 -17.81
C PRO A 160 -35.03 -27.02 -19.22
N PRO A 161 -35.15 -28.34 -19.43
CA PRO A 161 -35.43 -28.87 -20.75
C PRO A 161 -36.70 -28.19 -21.25
N THR A 162 -36.57 -27.50 -22.38
CA THR A 162 -37.67 -26.88 -23.12
C THR A 162 -38.77 -27.93 -23.18
N SER A 163 -39.81 -27.75 -22.36
CA SER A 163 -40.98 -28.60 -22.39
C SER A 163 -41.59 -28.38 -23.76
N THR A 164 -41.31 -29.33 -24.66
CA THR A 164 -41.96 -29.47 -25.95
C THR A 164 -43.47 -29.48 -25.69
N LEU A 165 -44.06 -28.32 -25.91
CA LEU A 165 -45.48 -28.07 -25.93
C LEU A 165 -46.09 -28.94 -27.05
N ASN A 166 -46.46 -30.18 -26.74
CA ASN A 166 -47.58 -30.85 -27.41
C ASN A 166 -48.87 -30.12 -26.99
N PRO A 167 -49.98 -30.09 -27.75
CA PRO A 167 -50.34 -30.68 -29.06
C PRO A 167 -51.12 -29.64 -29.96
N PRO A 168 -51.95 -29.96 -30.99
CA PRO A 168 -53.15 -30.81 -30.94
C PRO A 168 -53.22 -31.90 -32.02
N ASP A 169 -54.05 -32.89 -31.73
CA ASP A 169 -54.37 -34.09 -32.51
C ASP A 169 -54.71 -33.83 -33.99
N SER A 170 -54.24 -34.73 -34.86
CA SER A 170 -54.60 -34.78 -36.27
C SER A 170 -56.06 -35.20 -36.49
N PRO A 171 -56.80 -34.60 -37.43
CA PRO A 171 -58.16 -35.03 -37.74
C PRO A 171 -58.18 -36.39 -38.47
N PRO A 172 -59.27 -37.17 -38.33
CA PRO A 172 -59.34 -38.54 -38.81
C PRO A 172 -59.36 -38.62 -40.35
N ALA A 173 -58.58 -39.57 -40.88
CA ALA A 173 -58.50 -39.88 -42.30
C ALA A 173 -59.87 -40.34 -42.84
N SER A 174 -60.35 -39.67 -43.89
CA SER A 174 -61.49 -40.10 -44.68
C SER A 174 -61.08 -41.26 -45.60
N GLN A 175 -61.86 -42.33 -45.53
CA GLN A 175 -61.77 -43.52 -46.38
C GLN A 175 -62.04 -43.19 -47.86
N ALA A 176 -61.21 -43.75 -48.75
CA ALA A 176 -61.55 -44.16 -50.11
C ALA A 176 -60.54 -45.21 -50.58
#